data_AF-U2VKV6-F1
#
_entry.id   AF-U2VKV6-F1
#
_cell.length_a   1.000
_cell.length_b   1.000
_cell.length_c   1.000
_cell.angle_alpha   90.00
_cell.angle_beta   90.00
_cell.angle_gamma   90.00
#
_symmetry.space_group_name_H-M   'P 1'
#
loop_
_entity.id
_entity.type
_entity.pdbx_description
1 polymer ?
#
loop_
_entity_poly.entity_id
_entity_poly.type
_entity_poly.pdbx_seq_one_letter_code
_entity_poly.pdbx_strand_id
1 'polypeptide(L)'
;MEIDKCTYESLVEKCQDNGWVMKGGYPWQDDPFLEEYPYEFSECSDLEELRSAFAHGNWAIRQGFLYDDLAFVQQVDGGDEWWTLKRAARNGDAADWIDFESWSFEPSANYRLGTQGDTFTNSIRAMQMASPDQCKRLTYSLPKGSPRWDFSKTTEIDFDHIPRTCRSFSTQMGDYTLKVYERPSSDGFVAELFDRDSKRILVSSDGASSALDAAKSLQETARLCIDNDVHDPGRLRDLQPLESRALQARLASKAIPAPEREKHQGAQAI
;
A
#
# COMPACT_ATOMS: atom_id res chain seq x y z
N MET A 1 18.07 -7.57 6.86
CA MET A 1 18.09 -7.79 8.34
C MET A 1 17.45 -9.13 8.67
N GLU A 2 17.79 -9.72 9.82
CA GLU A 2 17.09 -10.91 10.33
C GLU A 2 15.65 -10.53 10.74
N ILE A 3 14.68 -11.33 10.32
CA ILE A 3 13.26 -11.09 10.62
C ILE A 3 12.92 -11.57 12.04
N ASP A 4 11.91 -10.97 12.67
CA ASP A 4 11.49 -11.44 13.99
C ASP A 4 10.95 -12.88 13.94
N LYS A 5 11.10 -13.60 15.05
CA LYS A 5 10.78 -15.02 15.15
C LYS A 5 9.31 -15.33 14.82
N CYS A 6 8.38 -14.46 15.24
CA CYS A 6 6.95 -14.70 15.05
C CYS A 6 6.58 -14.56 13.58
N THR A 7 7.09 -13.51 12.92
CA THR A 7 6.97 -13.34 11.47
C THR A 7 7.59 -14.52 10.72
N TYR A 8 8.78 -14.98 11.13
CA TYR A 8 9.44 -16.13 10.53
C TYR A 8 8.58 -17.40 10.62
N GLU A 9 8.11 -17.75 11.82
CA GLU A 9 7.31 -18.95 12.05
C GLU A 9 6.00 -18.92 11.24
N SER A 10 5.30 -17.77 11.20
CA SER A 10 4.07 -17.62 10.41
C SER A 10 4.30 -17.79 8.89
N LEU A 11 5.43 -17.31 8.35
CA LEU A 11 5.78 -17.49 6.95
C LEU A 11 6.17 -18.93 6.63
N VAL A 12 6.92 -19.59 7.52
CA VAL A 12 7.26 -21.01 7.35
C VAL A 12 6.01 -21.88 7.34
N GLU A 13 5.08 -21.62 8.26
CA GLU A 13 3.79 -22.31 8.30
C GLU A 13 2.98 -22.02 7.03
N LYS A 14 2.89 -20.76 6.58
CA LYS A 14 2.22 -20.40 5.33
C LYS A 14 2.84 -21.08 4.10
N CYS A 15 4.17 -21.24 4.06
CA CYS A 15 4.85 -21.95 2.98
C CYS A 15 4.45 -23.44 2.89
N GLN A 16 3.89 -24.03 3.95
CA GLN A 16 3.39 -25.41 3.86
C GLN A 16 2.13 -25.53 2.99
N ASP A 17 1.42 -24.44 2.73
CA ASP A 17 0.23 -24.43 1.84
C ASP A 17 0.61 -24.52 0.36
N ASN A 18 1.84 -24.15 0.00
CA ASN A 18 2.30 -24.13 -1.39
C ASN A 18 3.17 -25.35 -1.68
N GLY A 19 2.64 -26.25 -2.51
CA GLY A 19 3.29 -27.51 -2.87
C GLY A 19 4.70 -27.39 -3.46
N TRP A 20 5.08 -26.25 -4.02
CA TRP A 20 6.43 -26.02 -4.54
C TRP A 20 7.44 -25.69 -3.43
N VAL A 21 7.04 -24.87 -2.44
CA VAL A 21 7.95 -24.38 -1.40
C VAL A 21 7.82 -25.11 -0.06
N MET A 22 6.79 -25.94 0.13
CA MET A 22 6.60 -26.74 1.34
C MET A 22 7.75 -27.74 1.56
N LYS A 23 7.91 -28.21 2.79
CA LYS A 23 8.85 -29.30 3.09
C LYS A 23 8.41 -30.59 2.40
N GLY A 24 9.36 -31.27 1.77
CA GLY A 24 9.05 -32.44 0.92
C GLY A 24 8.07 -32.14 -0.23
N GLY A 25 8.03 -30.90 -0.70
CA GLY A 25 7.19 -30.46 -1.81
C GLY A 25 7.55 -31.09 -3.15
N TYR A 26 6.97 -30.55 -4.23
CA TYR A 26 7.18 -31.08 -5.57
C TYR A 26 8.67 -31.01 -5.96
N PRO A 27 9.22 -32.10 -6.52
CA PRO A 27 10.60 -32.08 -7.00
C PRO A 27 10.73 -31.08 -8.14
N TRP A 28 11.71 -30.20 -8.03
CA TRP A 28 12.11 -29.37 -9.15
C TRP A 28 12.94 -30.25 -10.12
N GLN A 29 12.48 -30.36 -11.38
CA GLN A 29 13.14 -31.10 -12.46
C GLN A 29 13.50 -32.57 -12.19
N ASP A 30 12.61 -33.37 -11.57
CA ASP A 30 12.83 -34.80 -11.31
C ASP A 30 14.19 -35.10 -10.65
N ASP A 31 14.73 -34.17 -9.85
CA ASP A 31 16.04 -34.32 -9.22
C ASP A 31 15.99 -35.44 -8.16
N PRO A 32 16.69 -36.58 -8.36
CA PRO A 32 16.72 -37.68 -7.41
C PRO A 32 17.44 -37.33 -6.10
N PHE A 33 18.16 -36.21 -6.06
CA PHE A 33 18.95 -35.74 -4.93
C PHE A 33 18.45 -34.44 -4.31
N LEU A 34 17.22 -34.00 -4.67
CA LEU A 34 16.62 -32.72 -4.27
C LEU A 34 17.10 -32.26 -2.89
N GLU A 35 18.05 -31.33 -2.88
CA GLU A 35 18.61 -30.81 -1.64
C GLU A 35 17.50 -30.03 -0.92
N GLU A 36 17.22 -30.41 0.32
CA GLU A 36 16.18 -29.75 1.10
C GLU A 36 16.73 -28.42 1.65
N TYR A 37 16.52 -27.34 0.91
CA TYR A 37 16.94 -26.00 1.34
C TYR A 37 16.17 -25.54 2.59
N PRO A 38 16.83 -24.89 3.56
CA PRO A 38 16.15 -24.29 4.70
C PRO A 38 15.29 -23.09 4.26
N TYR A 39 14.33 -22.71 5.10
CA TYR A 39 13.66 -21.40 4.93
C TYR A 39 14.61 -20.30 5.39
N GLU A 40 14.83 -19.31 4.54
CA GLU A 40 15.66 -18.16 4.87
C GLU A 40 14.95 -16.88 4.42
N PHE A 41 14.71 -15.98 5.36
CA PHE A 41 13.99 -14.74 5.07
C PHE A 41 14.79 -13.53 5.55
N SER A 42 14.81 -12.49 4.72
CA SER A 42 15.44 -11.22 5.04
C SER A 42 14.47 -10.07 4.90
N GLU A 43 14.42 -9.18 5.89
CA GLU A 43 13.66 -7.94 5.78
C GLU A 43 14.50 -6.86 5.08
N CYS A 44 13.90 -6.22 4.08
CA CYS A 44 14.41 -5.06 3.37
C CYS A 44 13.80 -3.78 3.96
N SER A 45 14.65 -2.83 4.33
CA SER A 45 14.28 -1.57 4.99
C SER A 45 13.63 -0.59 4.01
N ASP A 46 14.11 -0.60 2.77
CA ASP A 46 13.68 0.29 1.70
C ASP A 46 13.58 -0.46 0.36
N LEU A 47 13.05 0.25 -0.64
CA LEU A 47 12.80 -0.33 -1.96
C LEU A 47 14.09 -0.63 -2.72
N GLU A 48 15.18 0.11 -2.46
CA GLU A 48 16.45 -0.10 -3.16
C GLU A 48 17.19 -1.32 -2.59
N GLU A 49 17.06 -1.62 -1.30
CA GLU A 49 17.51 -2.88 -0.70
C GLU A 49 16.78 -4.07 -1.32
N LEU A 50 15.44 -3.99 -1.43
CA LEU A 50 14.63 -5.03 -2.09
C LEU A 50 15.03 -5.21 -3.56
N ARG A 51 15.24 -4.09 -4.27
CA ARG A 51 15.71 -4.09 -5.65
C ARG A 51 17.06 -4.77 -5.78
N SER A 52 18.01 -4.43 -4.91
CA SER A 52 19.36 -5.00 -4.88
C SER A 52 19.31 -6.50 -4.64
N ALA A 53 18.42 -6.97 -3.75
CA ALA A 53 18.20 -8.38 -3.49
C ALA A 53 17.75 -9.12 -4.75
N PHE A 54 16.70 -8.65 -5.44
CA PHE A 54 16.27 -9.28 -6.70
C PHE A 54 17.35 -9.21 -7.80
N ALA A 55 18.09 -8.10 -7.89
CA ALA A 55 19.14 -7.90 -8.88
C ALA A 55 20.38 -8.79 -8.67
N HIS A 56 20.60 -9.30 -7.45
CA HIS A 56 21.68 -10.23 -7.13
C HIS A 56 21.50 -11.56 -7.87
N GLY A 57 20.25 -12.06 -7.93
CA GLY A 57 19.89 -13.35 -8.53
C GLY A 57 20.47 -14.55 -7.77
N ASN A 58 20.34 -15.74 -8.36
CA ASN A 58 20.86 -17.01 -7.82
C ASN A 58 20.33 -17.34 -6.41
N TRP A 59 19.05 -17.06 -6.18
CA TRP A 59 18.36 -17.40 -4.95
C TRP A 59 17.84 -18.84 -5.01
N ALA A 60 18.08 -19.59 -3.94
CA ALA A 60 17.55 -20.93 -3.77
C ALA A 60 16.05 -20.88 -3.45
N ILE A 61 15.35 -21.98 -3.72
CA ILE A 61 13.97 -22.14 -3.28
C ILE A 61 13.84 -21.94 -1.75
N ARG A 62 12.70 -21.39 -1.30
CA ARG A 62 12.41 -21.07 0.11
C ARG A 62 13.20 -19.90 0.70
N GLN A 63 14.10 -19.29 -0.06
CA GLN A 63 14.63 -17.98 0.29
C GLN A 63 13.61 -16.90 -0.05
N GLY A 64 13.53 -15.85 0.75
CA GLY A 64 12.57 -14.79 0.51
C GLY A 64 12.89 -13.45 1.15
N PHE A 65 12.21 -12.43 0.66
CA PHE A 65 12.39 -11.05 1.06
C PHE A 65 11.08 -10.45 1.57
N LEU A 66 11.16 -9.74 2.69
CA LEU A 66 10.05 -8.99 3.25
C LEU A 66 10.25 -7.51 2.96
N TYR A 67 9.16 -6.85 2.58
CA TYR A 67 9.14 -5.40 2.42
C TYR A 67 7.80 -4.84 2.89
N ASP A 68 7.83 -4.12 4.02
CA ASP A 68 6.63 -3.66 4.71
C ASP A 68 5.62 -4.79 4.99
N ASP A 69 4.51 -4.85 4.26
CA ASP A 69 3.45 -5.85 4.37
C ASP A 69 3.43 -6.85 3.20
N LEU A 70 4.49 -6.87 2.40
CA LEU A 70 4.70 -7.83 1.33
C LEU A 70 5.79 -8.84 1.71
N ALA A 71 5.63 -10.07 1.24
CA ALA A 71 6.69 -11.07 1.25
C ALA A 71 6.77 -11.75 -0.12
N PHE A 72 7.99 -12.04 -0.54
CA PHE A 72 8.30 -12.69 -1.81
C PHE A 72 9.13 -13.94 -1.52
N VAL A 73 8.62 -15.12 -1.83
CA VAL A 73 9.31 -16.39 -1.59
C VAL A 73 9.69 -17.01 -2.93
N GLN A 74 10.98 -17.30 -3.12
CA GLN A 74 11.46 -17.95 -4.32
C GLN A 74 10.84 -19.35 -4.43
N GLN A 75 10.14 -19.61 -5.54
CA GLN A 75 9.47 -20.89 -5.79
C GLN A 75 10.19 -21.75 -6.83
N VAL A 76 11.15 -21.16 -7.57
CA VAL A 76 11.96 -21.84 -8.60
C VAL A 76 13.44 -21.68 -8.26
N ASP A 77 14.17 -22.78 -8.12
CA ASP A 77 15.59 -22.75 -7.78
C ASP A 77 16.41 -22.02 -8.86
N GLY A 78 17.18 -21.00 -8.46
CA GLY A 78 17.97 -20.14 -9.36
C GLY A 78 17.15 -19.34 -10.38
N GLY A 79 15.82 -19.36 -10.29
CA GLY A 79 14.89 -18.71 -11.22
C GLY A 79 14.53 -17.28 -10.83
N ASP A 80 13.50 -16.76 -11.48
CA ASP A 80 12.90 -15.45 -11.19
C ASP A 80 11.38 -15.57 -11.12
N GLU A 81 10.92 -16.44 -10.23
CA GLU A 81 9.50 -16.67 -9.96
C GLU A 81 9.23 -16.63 -8.47
N TRP A 82 8.57 -15.55 -8.05
CA TRP A 82 8.40 -15.25 -6.64
C TRP A 82 6.95 -15.43 -6.25
N TRP A 83 6.70 -16.36 -5.33
CA TRP A 83 5.41 -16.49 -4.70
C TRP A 83 5.15 -15.27 -3.81
N THR A 84 4.15 -14.48 -4.17
CA THR A 84 3.93 -13.16 -3.56
C THR A 84 2.79 -13.23 -2.55
N LEU A 85 3.09 -12.73 -1.34
CA LEU A 85 2.21 -12.73 -0.18
C LEU A 85 1.94 -11.30 0.28
N LYS A 86 0.72 -11.05 0.74
CA LYS A 86 0.28 -9.81 1.40
C LYS A 86 -0.13 -10.11 2.83
N ARG A 87 0.38 -9.34 3.78
CA ARG A 87 -0.02 -9.46 5.19
C ARG A 87 -1.34 -8.73 5.45
N ALA A 88 -2.34 -9.47 5.92
CA ALA A 88 -3.70 -9.00 6.21
C ALA A 88 -3.89 -8.60 7.68
N ALA A 89 -3.16 -9.23 8.60
CA ALA A 89 -3.18 -8.92 10.03
C ALA A 89 -1.79 -9.12 10.66
N ARG A 90 -1.63 -8.75 11.93
CA ARG A 90 -0.37 -8.91 12.69
C ARG A 90 -0.62 -9.67 13.98
N ASN A 91 -1.31 -10.80 13.86
CA ASN A 91 -1.61 -11.67 14.99
C ASN A 91 -0.48 -12.69 15.22
N GLY A 92 0.37 -12.90 14.21
CA GLY A 92 1.50 -13.83 14.27
C GLY A 92 1.19 -15.21 13.69
N ASP A 93 0.10 -15.35 12.94
CA ASP A 93 -0.39 -16.64 12.44
C ASP A 93 -0.17 -16.75 10.92
N ALA A 94 -0.05 -17.98 10.38
CA ALA A 94 0.01 -18.18 8.93
C ALA A 94 -1.17 -17.59 8.16
N ALA A 95 -2.36 -17.57 8.78
CA ALA A 95 -3.57 -16.98 8.21
C ALA A 95 -3.47 -15.46 8.02
N ASP A 96 -2.47 -14.81 8.63
CA ASP A 96 -2.18 -13.39 8.40
C ASP A 96 -1.61 -13.15 7.00
N TRP A 97 -1.13 -14.19 6.30
CA TRP A 97 -0.54 -14.08 4.97
C TRP A 97 -1.49 -14.60 3.90
N ILE A 98 -1.83 -13.72 2.96
CA ILE A 98 -2.64 -14.05 1.80
C ILE A 98 -1.73 -14.11 0.58
N ASP A 99 -1.63 -15.28 -0.02
CA ASP A 99 -1.06 -15.45 -1.35
C ASP A 99 -2.02 -14.93 -2.41
N PHE A 100 -1.47 -14.36 -3.49
CA PHE A 100 -2.30 -13.84 -4.57
C PHE A 100 -1.78 -14.13 -5.98
N GLU A 101 -0.47 -14.14 -6.22
CA GLU A 101 0.09 -14.62 -7.49
C GLU A 101 1.57 -14.97 -7.39
N SER A 102 2.09 -15.57 -8.47
CA SER A 102 3.52 -15.66 -8.73
C SER A 102 3.94 -14.49 -9.60
N TRP A 103 5.00 -13.79 -9.18
CA TRP A 103 5.50 -12.63 -9.88
C TRP A 103 6.90 -12.91 -10.43
N SER A 104 7.09 -12.63 -11.71
CA SER A 104 8.41 -12.58 -12.34
C SER A 104 8.79 -11.12 -12.52
N PHE A 105 9.99 -10.81 -12.07
CA PHE A 105 10.55 -9.47 -12.12
C PHE A 105 11.30 -9.22 -13.45
N GLU A 106 11.50 -10.30 -14.22
CA GLU A 106 12.37 -10.49 -15.38
C GLU A 106 13.84 -10.14 -15.07
N PRO A 107 14.84 -10.74 -15.74
CA PRO A 107 16.21 -10.24 -15.70
C PRO A 107 16.29 -8.94 -16.51
N SER A 108 15.64 -7.89 -16.03
CA SER A 108 15.75 -6.59 -16.66
C SER A 108 17.16 -6.09 -16.34
N ALA A 109 17.98 -5.93 -17.37
CA ALA A 109 19.18 -5.09 -17.30
C ALA A 109 18.88 -3.66 -16.76
N ASN A 110 17.58 -3.32 -16.62
CA ASN A 110 17.04 -2.11 -16.03
C ASN A 110 17.06 -2.07 -14.50
N TYR A 111 17.13 -3.21 -13.79
CA TYR A 111 17.29 -3.24 -12.32
C TYR A 111 18.51 -2.47 -11.83
N ARG A 112 19.59 -2.47 -12.63
CA ARG A 112 20.92 -1.95 -12.27
C ARG A 112 21.13 -0.48 -12.61
N LEU A 113 20.30 0.08 -13.49
CA LEU A 113 20.54 1.43 -14.04
C LEU A 113 19.70 2.52 -13.37
N GLY A 114 18.66 2.17 -12.59
CA GLY A 114 17.78 3.17 -11.99
C GLY A 114 17.07 4.09 -13.00
N THR A 115 17.11 3.74 -14.30
CA THR A 115 16.70 4.61 -15.42
C THR A 115 15.24 4.44 -15.85
N GLN A 116 14.39 3.90 -15.00
CA GLN A 116 12.95 4.21 -15.03
C GLN A 116 12.48 4.30 -13.57
N GLY A 117 11.49 5.17 -13.31
CA GLY A 117 10.48 4.87 -12.29
C GLY A 117 9.72 3.63 -12.77
N ASP A 118 10.42 2.51 -12.69
CA ASP A 118 10.28 1.29 -13.45
C ASP A 118 9.06 0.50 -13.05
N THR A 119 8.61 -0.36 -13.97
CA THR A 119 7.54 -1.34 -13.74
C THR A 119 7.68 -2.00 -12.37
N PHE A 120 8.91 -2.32 -11.94
CA PHE A 120 9.19 -2.81 -10.58
C PHE A 120 8.69 -1.88 -9.48
N THR A 121 9.18 -0.63 -9.40
CA THR A 121 8.77 0.32 -8.37
C THR A 121 7.27 0.49 -8.33
N ASN A 122 6.65 0.68 -9.50
CA ASN A 122 5.21 0.90 -9.58
C ASN A 122 4.43 -0.35 -9.18
N SER A 123 4.85 -1.55 -9.57
CA SER A 123 4.22 -2.80 -9.14
C SER A 123 4.33 -2.98 -7.63
N ILE A 124 5.52 -2.85 -7.05
CA ILE A 124 5.72 -2.99 -5.59
C ILE A 124 4.89 -1.94 -4.83
N ARG A 125 4.90 -0.68 -5.27
CA ARG A 125 4.08 0.38 -4.65
C ARG A 125 2.60 0.10 -4.76
N ALA A 126 2.14 -0.39 -5.91
CA ALA A 126 0.74 -0.70 -6.11
C ALA A 126 0.28 -1.87 -5.23
N MET A 127 1.09 -2.94 -5.13
CA MET A 127 0.88 -4.05 -4.17
C MET A 127 0.91 -3.57 -2.72
N GLN A 128 1.81 -2.65 -2.38
CA GLN A 128 1.95 -2.09 -1.03
C GLN A 128 0.73 -1.24 -0.63
N MET A 129 0.22 -0.41 -1.56
CA MET A 129 -0.95 0.43 -1.36
C MET A 129 -2.27 -0.34 -1.33
N ALA A 130 -2.31 -1.50 -1.99
CA ALA A 130 -3.53 -2.30 -2.10
C ALA A 130 -3.91 -2.97 -0.79
N SER A 131 -5.22 -3.15 -0.60
CA SER A 131 -5.73 -4.02 0.45
C SER A 131 -5.49 -5.49 0.11
N PRO A 132 -5.48 -6.40 1.11
CA PRO A 132 -5.31 -7.83 0.84
C PRO A 132 -6.36 -8.39 -0.13
N ASP A 133 -7.60 -7.92 -0.03
CA ASP A 133 -8.69 -8.25 -0.94
C ASP A 133 -8.45 -7.79 -2.38
N GLN A 134 -7.84 -6.63 -2.58
CA GLN A 134 -7.47 -6.15 -3.92
C GLN A 134 -6.33 -6.98 -4.51
N CYS A 135 -5.34 -7.35 -3.69
CA CYS A 135 -4.27 -8.27 -4.09
C CYS A 135 -4.85 -9.61 -4.55
N LYS A 136 -5.70 -10.24 -3.73
CA LYS A 136 -6.34 -11.53 -4.06
C LYS A 136 -7.19 -11.50 -5.34
N ARG A 137 -7.83 -10.37 -5.65
CA ARG A 137 -8.59 -10.19 -6.90
C ARG A 137 -7.73 -9.72 -8.08
N LEU A 138 -6.43 -9.52 -7.90
CA LEU A 138 -5.51 -8.98 -8.91
C LEU A 138 -5.93 -7.58 -9.42
N THR A 139 -6.57 -6.79 -8.54
CA THR A 139 -7.11 -5.45 -8.85
C THR A 139 -6.24 -4.32 -8.29
N TYR A 140 -4.97 -4.62 -8.05
CA TYR A 140 -4.05 -3.74 -7.35
C TYR A 140 -3.20 -2.84 -8.27
N SER A 141 -3.45 -2.81 -9.58
CA SER A 141 -2.67 -1.97 -10.51
C SER A 141 -2.96 -0.48 -10.35
N LEU A 142 -1.92 0.34 -10.43
CA LEU A 142 -2.02 1.80 -10.59
C LEU A 142 -2.44 2.17 -12.03
N PRO A 143 -3.04 3.35 -12.25
CA PRO A 143 -3.34 3.85 -13.59
C PRO A 143 -2.11 3.88 -14.51
N LYS A 144 -2.31 3.67 -15.82
CA LYS A 144 -1.21 3.82 -16.77
C LYS A 144 -0.67 5.25 -16.74
N GLY A 145 0.66 5.37 -16.72
CA GLY A 145 1.35 6.66 -16.61
C GLY A 145 1.27 7.29 -15.22
N SER A 146 0.94 6.53 -14.17
CA SER A 146 1.08 6.99 -12.79
C SER A 146 2.52 7.45 -12.51
N PRO A 147 2.68 8.53 -11.74
CA PRO A 147 4.00 8.96 -11.29
C PRO A 147 4.56 7.96 -10.26
N ARG A 148 5.86 8.06 -10.00
CA ARG A 148 6.53 7.28 -8.96
C ARG A 148 6.05 7.74 -7.59
N TRP A 149 5.50 6.81 -6.81
CA TRP A 149 5.12 7.06 -5.43
C TRP A 149 6.27 6.73 -4.48
N ASP A 150 6.59 7.69 -3.62
CA ASP A 150 7.45 7.51 -2.47
C ASP A 150 6.67 6.92 -1.31
N PHE A 151 7.37 6.21 -0.42
CA PHE A 151 6.80 5.57 0.75
C PHE A 151 7.64 5.90 1.98
N SER A 152 6.96 6.21 3.08
CA SER A 152 7.57 6.34 4.39
C SER A 152 6.63 5.83 5.48
N LYS A 153 7.23 5.53 6.63
CA LYS A 153 6.49 5.22 7.86
C LYS A 153 6.79 6.29 8.88
N THR A 154 5.76 6.79 9.56
CA THR A 154 5.88 7.72 10.68
C THR A 154 5.28 7.08 11.91
N THR A 155 5.88 7.33 13.08
CA THR A 155 5.25 6.99 14.35
C THR A 155 4.45 8.21 14.80
N GLU A 156 3.13 8.04 14.85
CA GLU A 156 2.20 9.08 15.28
C GLU A 156 1.51 8.66 16.57
N ILE A 157 1.23 9.63 17.43
CA ILE A 157 0.59 9.43 18.73
C ILE A 157 -0.74 10.18 18.69
N ASP A 158 -1.84 9.47 18.88
CA ASP A 158 -3.18 10.07 18.89
C ASP A 158 -3.64 10.48 20.30
N PHE A 159 -4.90 10.89 20.44
CA PHE A 159 -5.54 11.28 21.70
C PHE A 159 -5.50 10.20 22.78
N ASP A 160 -5.37 8.92 22.41
CA ASP A 160 -5.23 7.82 23.37
C ASP A 160 -3.79 7.58 23.85
N HIS A 161 -2.85 8.39 23.38
CA HIS A 161 -1.42 8.31 23.68
C HIS A 161 -0.75 6.98 23.30
N ILE A 162 -1.37 6.18 22.43
CA ILE A 162 -0.79 4.95 21.92
C ILE A 162 -0.03 5.25 20.63
N PRO A 163 1.31 5.06 20.58
CA PRO A 163 2.08 5.24 19.36
C PRO A 163 1.66 4.21 18.31
N ARG A 164 1.41 4.68 17.09
CA ARG A 164 1.06 3.85 15.94
C ARG A 164 1.97 4.17 14.77
N THR A 165 2.46 3.12 14.13
CA THR A 165 3.19 3.27 12.87
C THR A 165 2.19 3.48 11.76
N CYS A 166 2.21 4.66 11.14
CA CYS A 166 1.33 5.05 10.05
C CYS A 166 2.13 5.07 8.75
N ARG A 167 1.52 4.52 7.69
CA ARG A 167 2.06 4.56 6.34
C ARG A 167 1.71 5.87 5.67
N SER A 168 2.66 6.42 4.93
CA SER A 168 2.48 7.60 4.10
C SER A 168 3.06 7.35 2.72
N PHE A 169 2.33 7.80 1.72
CA PHE A 169 2.70 7.74 0.33
C PHE A 169 2.61 9.13 -0.28
N SER A 170 3.61 9.51 -1.07
CA SER A 170 3.62 10.83 -1.71
C SER A 170 4.14 10.78 -3.13
N THR A 171 3.67 11.69 -3.96
CA THR A 171 4.19 11.88 -5.32
C THR A 171 3.99 13.33 -5.76
N GLN A 172 4.73 13.72 -6.81
CA GLN A 172 4.46 14.93 -7.56
C GLN A 172 3.79 14.61 -8.89
N MET A 173 2.89 15.47 -9.33
CA MET A 173 2.23 15.37 -10.63
C MET A 173 2.03 16.78 -11.20
N GLY A 174 2.88 17.17 -12.14
CA GLY A 174 2.98 18.58 -12.56
C GLY A 174 3.39 19.46 -11.39
N ASP A 175 2.66 20.56 -11.20
CA ASP A 175 2.86 21.51 -10.10
C ASP A 175 2.18 21.08 -8.78
N TYR A 176 1.59 19.89 -8.73
CA TYR A 176 0.81 19.42 -7.59
C TYR A 176 1.55 18.35 -6.79
N THR A 177 1.41 18.40 -5.47
CA THR A 177 1.86 17.34 -4.56
C THR A 177 0.67 16.55 -4.06
N LEU A 178 0.76 15.23 -4.18
CA LEU A 178 -0.26 14.28 -3.77
C LEU A 178 0.27 13.52 -2.54
N LYS A 179 -0.55 13.39 -1.51
CA LYS A 179 -0.24 12.60 -0.31
C LYS A 179 -1.39 11.68 0.06
N VAL A 180 -1.08 10.43 0.40
CA VAL A 180 -2.03 9.45 0.92
C VAL A 180 -1.44 8.84 2.18
N TYR A 181 -2.13 8.90 3.31
CA TYR A 181 -1.58 8.44 4.58
C TYR A 181 -2.63 7.85 5.51
N GLU A 182 -2.20 6.94 6.38
CA GLU A 182 -3.01 6.35 7.45
C GLU A 182 -3.23 7.36 8.58
N ARG A 183 -4.40 7.32 9.21
CA ARG A 183 -4.64 8.06 10.45
C ARG A 183 -4.48 7.13 11.66
N PRO A 184 -3.86 7.59 12.77
CA PRO A 184 -3.60 6.72 13.91
C PRO A 184 -4.88 6.07 14.51
N SER A 185 -5.94 6.82 14.77
CA SER A 185 -7.19 6.28 15.39
C SER A 185 -8.37 6.16 14.44
N SER A 186 -8.14 6.08 13.13
CA SER A 186 -9.22 5.90 12.16
C SER A 186 -8.83 4.81 11.18
N ASP A 187 -9.78 3.91 10.92
CA ASP A 187 -9.64 3.00 9.80
C ASP A 187 -9.61 3.79 8.49
N GLY A 188 -8.78 3.32 7.55
CA GLY A 188 -8.66 3.84 6.20
C GLY A 188 -7.61 4.92 6.01
N PHE A 189 -7.63 5.50 4.80
CA PHE A 189 -6.62 6.45 4.35
C PHE A 189 -7.19 7.85 4.11
N VAL A 190 -6.36 8.86 4.34
CA VAL A 190 -6.62 10.25 3.98
C VAL A 190 -5.83 10.58 2.72
N ALA A 191 -6.46 11.27 1.78
CA ALA A 191 -5.83 11.78 0.57
C ALA A 191 -5.82 13.31 0.59
N GLU A 192 -4.67 13.92 0.34
CA GLU A 192 -4.50 15.37 0.28
C GLU A 192 -3.81 15.79 -1.03
N LEU A 193 -4.31 16.88 -1.61
CA LEU A 193 -3.75 17.53 -2.81
C LEU A 193 -3.28 18.94 -2.43
N PHE A 194 -2.05 19.26 -2.81
CA PHE A 194 -1.43 20.57 -2.62
C PHE A 194 -1.00 21.16 -3.96
N ASP A 195 -1.08 22.47 -4.10
CA ASP A 195 -0.55 23.20 -5.26
C ASP A 195 0.98 23.47 -5.14
N ARG A 196 1.50 24.26 -6.09
CA ARG A 196 2.91 24.67 -6.18
C ARG A 196 3.41 25.42 -4.94
N ASP A 197 2.51 26.15 -4.27
CA ASP A 197 2.81 26.99 -3.11
C ASP A 197 2.55 26.23 -1.80
N SER A 198 2.39 24.90 -1.88
CA SER A 198 2.03 24.02 -0.76
C SER A 198 0.68 24.38 -0.12
N LYS A 199 -0.19 25.11 -0.85
CA LYS A 199 -1.55 25.38 -0.41
C LYS A 199 -2.40 24.16 -0.67
N ARG A 200 -3.10 23.73 0.37
CA ARG A 200 -3.97 22.56 0.32
C ARG A 200 -5.23 22.88 -0.48
N ILE A 201 -5.45 22.13 -1.57
CA ILE A 201 -6.61 22.28 -2.45
C ILE A 201 -7.72 21.31 -2.06
N LEU A 202 -7.35 20.07 -1.74
CA LEU A 202 -8.30 19.01 -1.41
C LEU A 202 -7.81 18.21 -0.21
N VAL A 203 -8.77 17.85 0.63
CA VAL A 203 -8.65 16.77 1.62
C VAL A 203 -9.84 15.86 1.39
N SER A 204 -9.59 14.61 1.00
CA SER A 204 -10.58 13.56 1.06
C SER A 204 -10.25 12.71 2.28
N SER A 205 -11.11 12.84 3.30
CA SER A 205 -11.11 11.99 4.47
C SER A 205 -12.10 10.84 4.33
N ASP A 206 -12.54 10.55 3.09
CA ASP A 206 -13.62 9.60 2.79
C ASP A 206 -13.09 8.17 2.92
N GLY A 207 -12.71 7.80 4.14
CA GLY A 207 -12.23 6.50 4.63
C GLY A 207 -11.94 5.48 3.55
N ALA A 208 -11.01 5.77 2.65
CA ALA A 208 -10.71 4.88 1.55
C ALA A 208 -10.23 3.57 2.18
N SER A 209 -10.85 2.45 1.80
CA SER A 209 -10.54 1.14 2.36
C SER A 209 -9.12 0.67 1.99
N SER A 210 -8.48 1.33 1.02
CA SER A 210 -7.10 1.10 0.62
C SER A 210 -6.39 2.42 0.27
N ALA A 211 -5.07 2.46 0.44
CA ALA A 211 -4.25 3.57 -0.03
C ALA A 211 -4.31 3.68 -1.56
N LEU A 212 -4.48 2.54 -2.23
CA LEU A 212 -4.52 2.45 -3.69
C LEU A 212 -5.72 3.19 -4.28
N ASP A 213 -6.91 3.01 -3.70
CA ASP A 213 -8.12 3.70 -4.18
C ASP A 213 -8.03 5.20 -3.92
N ALA A 214 -7.51 5.60 -2.76
CA ALA A 214 -7.19 6.98 -2.45
C ALA A 214 -6.20 7.58 -3.47
N ALA A 215 -5.12 6.86 -3.79
CA ALA A 215 -4.11 7.28 -4.76
C ALA A 215 -4.67 7.39 -6.19
N LYS A 216 -5.56 6.49 -6.60
CA LYS A 216 -6.26 6.52 -7.90
C LYS A 216 -7.15 7.75 -8.01
N SER A 217 -8.02 7.95 -7.02
CA SER A 217 -8.94 9.10 -6.95
C SER A 217 -8.19 10.43 -6.92
N LEU A 218 -7.09 10.49 -6.17
CA LEU A 218 -6.27 11.68 -6.06
C LEU A 218 -5.54 12.01 -7.37
N GLN A 219 -5.05 11.00 -8.10
CA GLN A 219 -4.47 11.19 -9.43
C GLN A 219 -5.49 11.68 -10.45
N GLU A 220 -6.70 11.13 -10.46
CA GLU A 220 -7.78 11.61 -11.33
C GLU A 220 -8.11 13.08 -11.03
N THR A 221 -8.22 13.42 -9.76
CA THR A 221 -8.47 14.80 -9.33
C THR A 221 -7.33 15.74 -9.71
N ALA A 222 -6.08 15.31 -9.52
CA ALA A 222 -4.92 16.11 -9.91
C ALA A 222 -4.86 16.35 -11.43
N ARG A 223 -5.25 15.37 -12.27
CA ARG A 223 -5.39 15.57 -13.72
C ARG A 223 -6.40 16.65 -14.05
N LEU A 224 -7.58 16.62 -13.40
CA LEU A 224 -8.58 17.69 -13.58
C LEU A 224 -8.03 19.07 -13.18
N CYS A 225 -7.28 19.15 -12.09
CA CYS A 225 -6.66 20.42 -11.67
C CYS A 225 -5.64 20.91 -12.70
N ILE A 226 -4.78 20.02 -13.21
CA ILE A 226 -3.78 20.34 -14.25
C ILE A 226 -4.46 20.83 -15.53
N ASP A 227 -5.45 20.09 -16.02
CA ASP A 227 -6.13 20.37 -17.29
C ASP A 227 -6.92 21.69 -17.26
N ASN A 228 -7.33 22.15 -16.07
CA ASN A 228 -8.14 23.35 -15.88
C ASN A 228 -7.40 24.49 -15.15
N ASP A 229 -6.10 24.33 -14.85
CA ASP A 229 -5.27 25.26 -14.07
C ASP A 229 -5.95 25.72 -12.77
N VAL A 230 -6.27 24.76 -11.89
CA VAL A 230 -7.03 24.98 -10.65
C VAL A 230 -6.09 24.95 -9.44
N HIS A 231 -6.04 26.07 -8.70
CA HIS A 231 -5.20 26.23 -7.50
C HIS A 231 -6.02 26.63 -6.26
N ASP A 232 -7.35 26.58 -6.35
CA ASP A 232 -8.24 26.90 -5.25
C ASP A 232 -9.31 25.83 -5.03
N PRO A 233 -9.66 25.52 -3.75
CA PRO A 233 -10.65 24.49 -3.44
C PRO A 233 -12.06 24.76 -3.99
N GLY A 234 -12.43 26.03 -4.14
CA GLY A 234 -13.78 26.43 -4.57
C GLY A 234 -14.02 26.04 -6.02
N ARG A 235 -13.10 26.43 -6.90
CA ARG A 235 -13.13 26.12 -8.32
C ARG A 235 -13.02 24.61 -8.58
N LEU A 236 -12.25 23.88 -7.77
CA LEU A 236 -12.22 22.42 -7.86
C LEU A 236 -13.60 21.81 -7.57
N ARG A 237 -14.29 22.28 -6.53
CA ARG A 237 -15.64 21.79 -6.17
C ARG A 237 -16.65 22.01 -7.30
N ASP A 238 -16.51 23.09 -8.06
CA ASP A 238 -17.41 23.39 -9.18
C ASP A 238 -17.17 22.48 -10.40
N LEU A 239 -15.96 21.93 -10.55
CA LEU A 239 -15.59 21.00 -11.61
C LEU A 239 -15.94 19.54 -11.28
N GLN A 240 -16.14 19.21 -9.99
CA GLN A 240 -16.50 17.85 -9.59
C GLN A 240 -17.95 17.51 -10.01
N PRO A 241 -18.22 16.26 -10.44
CA PRO A 241 -19.57 15.80 -10.76
C PRO A 241 -20.57 16.11 -9.64
N LEU A 242 -21.82 16.42 -10.01
CA LEU A 242 -22.90 16.73 -9.07
C LEU A 242 -23.09 15.66 -7.99
N GLU A 243 -22.89 14.39 -8.33
CA GLU A 243 -22.98 13.26 -7.40
C GLU A 243 -21.88 13.29 -6.33
N SER A 244 -20.64 13.63 -6.72
CA SER A 244 -19.51 13.81 -5.81
C SER A 244 -19.75 15.00 -4.86
N ARG A 245 -20.32 16.09 -5.37
CA ARG A 245 -20.73 17.26 -4.57
C ARG A 245 -21.82 16.90 -3.55
N ALA A 246 -22.80 16.09 -3.96
CA ALA A 246 -23.89 15.63 -3.09
C ALA A 246 -23.38 14.68 -1.99
N LEU A 247 -22.42 13.79 -2.31
CA LEU A 247 -21.78 12.90 -1.35
C LEU A 247 -20.96 13.68 -0.33
N GLN A 248 -20.09 14.60 -0.77
CA GLN A 248 -19.31 15.45 0.12
C GLN A 248 -20.19 16.32 1.03
N ALA A 249 -21.27 16.90 0.51
CA ALA A 249 -22.22 17.66 1.33
C ALA A 249 -22.89 16.79 2.41
N ARG A 250 -23.25 15.55 2.08
CA ARG A 250 -23.79 14.58 3.05
C ARG A 250 -22.75 14.22 4.11
N LEU A 251 -21.50 13.97 3.73
CA LEU A 251 -20.43 13.63 4.67
C LEU A 251 -20.06 14.80 5.58
N ALA A 252 -19.97 16.01 5.05
CA ALA A 252 -19.77 17.24 5.83
C ALA A 252 -20.91 17.46 6.84
N SER A 253 -22.17 17.16 6.47
CA SER A 253 -23.30 17.26 7.40
C SER A 253 -23.26 16.25 8.54
N LYS A 254 -22.60 15.10 8.36
CA LYS A 254 -22.39 14.09 9.41
C LYS A 254 -21.22 14.41 10.34
N ALA A 255 -20.27 15.23 9.89
CA ALA A 255 -19.08 15.61 10.65
C ALA A 255 -19.30 16.81 11.59
N ILE A 256 -20.46 17.49 11.51
CA ILE A 256 -20.82 18.57 12.43
C ILE A 256 -21.48 17.94 13.66
N PRO A 257 -20.91 18.06 14.88
CA PRO A 257 -21.62 17.69 16.10
C PRO A 257 -22.88 18.54 16.19
N ALA A 258 -24.03 17.91 16.39
CA ALA A 258 -25.29 18.63 16.57
C ALA A 258 -25.11 19.68 17.69
N PRO A 259 -25.40 20.97 17.46
CA PRO A 259 -25.34 21.94 18.53
C PRO A 259 -26.36 21.55 19.60
N GLU A 260 -25.89 21.39 20.83
CA GLU A 260 -26.74 21.25 22.01
C GLU A 260 -27.76 22.40 21.98
N ARG A 261 -29.03 22.08 21.71
CA ARG A 261 -30.11 23.04 21.85
C ARG A 261 -30.25 23.34 23.34
N GLU A 262 -29.65 24.45 23.75
CA GLU A 262 -29.88 25.10 25.03
C GLU A 262 -31.38 25.14 25.32
N LYS A 263 -31.76 24.53 26.45
CA LYS A 263 -33.05 24.75 27.10
C LYS A 263 -33.08 26.19 27.60
N HIS A 264 -33.44 27.12 26.73
CA HIS A 264 -33.98 28.42 27.11
C HIS A 264 -35.42 28.51 26.63
N GLN A 265 -36.31 27.79 27.33
CA GLN A 265 -37.68 28.26 27.47
C GLN A 265 -37.70 29.18 28.68
N GLY A 266 -37.66 30.48 28.38
CA GLY A 266 -37.95 31.52 29.34
C GLY A 266 -39.33 31.34 29.95
N ALA A 267 -39.41 31.69 31.23
CA ALA A 267 -40.63 31.90 31.98
C ALA A 267 -41.59 32.86 31.27
N GLN A 268 -42.90 32.63 31.43
CA GLN A 268 -43.85 33.64 31.91
C GLN A 268 -45.28 33.08 32.06
N ALA A 269 -45.86 33.33 33.25
CA ALA A 269 -47.27 33.63 33.62
C ALA A 269 -48.40 32.81 32.97
N ILE A 270 -49.39 32.27 33.70
CA ILE A 270 -50.21 32.82 34.80
C ILE A 270 -50.61 31.68 35.74
#